data_AF-A0A6C0C0B9-F1
#
_entry.id   AF-A0A6C0C0B9-F1
#
_cell.length_a   1.000
_cell.length_b   1.000
_cell.length_c   1.000
_cell.angle_alpha   90.00
_cell.angle_beta   90.00
_cell.angle_gamma   90.00
#
_symmetry.space_group_name_H-M   'P 1'
#
loop_
_entity.id
_entity.type
_entity.pdbx_description
1 polymer ?
#
loop_
_entity_poly.entity_id
_entity_poly.type
_entity_poly.pdbx_seq_one_letter_code
_entity_poly.pdbx_strand_id
1 'polypeptide(L)'
;MSLFTSVDNQQMLWNLINKNKKFATCFNNQEEMQNWFRNIIEIFHINNREPFNMIQLKQMNTTVIQYMIQSIKNIHYSEVLENEKTVPVYETESQDTATQNTGPQETENTTLNTYEERQKEYYSLLEPQQPKNIDFTEKKENSVTMDDFNARQTQYESNIGVTNPLIEENKLMKQTIEKMQNQIAEMQKNIQDMKSEFIKNIANEVLENTIEKI
;
A
#
# COMPACT_ATOMS: atom_id res chain seq x y z
N MET A 1 -4.02 23.73 -3.39
CA MET A 1 -3.92 22.70 -4.45
C MET A 1 -4.69 21.49 -3.97
N SER A 2 -5.60 20.94 -4.78
CA SER A 2 -6.42 19.79 -4.40
C SER A 2 -5.54 18.59 -4.05
N LEU A 3 -5.93 17.85 -3.00
CA LEU A 3 -5.28 16.57 -2.64
C LEU A 3 -5.30 15.57 -3.81
N PHE A 4 -6.31 15.66 -4.67
CA PHE A 4 -6.46 14.79 -5.84
C PHE A 4 -5.46 15.13 -6.96
N THR A 5 -5.17 16.42 -7.16
CA THR A 5 -4.26 16.89 -8.23
C THR A 5 -2.81 16.98 -7.81
N SER A 6 -2.48 16.55 -6.59
CA SER A 6 -1.09 16.41 -6.15
C SER A 6 -0.32 15.46 -7.08
N VAL A 7 0.93 15.83 -7.37
CA VAL A 7 1.84 15.06 -8.22
C VAL A 7 1.99 13.64 -7.68
N ASP A 8 2.13 13.47 -6.37
CA ASP A 8 2.31 12.16 -5.73
C ASP A 8 1.10 11.25 -5.93
N ASN A 9 -0.12 11.81 -5.81
CA ASN A 9 -1.36 11.04 -5.99
C ASN A 9 -1.56 10.61 -7.44
N GLN A 10 -1.31 11.53 -8.39
CA GLN A 10 -1.42 11.21 -9.82
C GLN A 10 -0.35 10.20 -10.26
N GLN A 11 0.87 10.31 -9.75
CA GLN A 11 1.93 9.33 -10.00
C GLN A 11 1.59 7.96 -9.42
N MET A 12 0.99 7.91 -8.22
CA MET A 12 0.50 6.65 -7.64
C MET A 12 -0.52 5.98 -8.57
N LEU A 13 -1.53 6.74 -9.02
CA LEU A 13 -2.56 6.22 -9.93
C LEU A 13 -1.96 5.74 -11.26
N TRP A 14 -1.08 6.54 -11.85
CA TRP A 14 -0.36 6.21 -13.09
C TRP A 14 0.46 4.92 -12.95
N ASN A 15 1.22 4.79 -11.86
CA ASN A 15 2.03 3.61 -11.58
C ASN A 15 1.18 2.36 -11.35
N LEU A 16 0.02 2.50 -10.71
CA LEU A 16 -0.91 1.40 -10.47
C LEU A 16 -1.45 0.86 -11.80
N ILE A 17 -1.80 1.75 -12.74
CA ILE A 17 -2.28 1.40 -14.07
C ILE A 17 -1.17 0.70 -14.87
N ASN A 18 0.03 1.30 -14.92
CA ASN A 18 1.17 0.76 -15.68
C ASN A 18 1.66 -0.59 -15.20
N LYS A 19 1.55 -0.89 -13.90
CA LYS A 19 1.91 -2.21 -13.36
C LYS A 19 1.02 -3.33 -13.90
N ASN A 20 -0.20 -3.01 -14.31
CA ASN A 20 -1.13 -3.99 -14.81
C ASN A 20 -0.99 -4.16 -16.33
N LYS A 21 -0.41 -5.28 -16.77
CA LYS A 21 -0.18 -5.59 -18.20
C LYS A 21 -1.43 -5.48 -19.07
N LYS A 22 -2.61 -5.77 -18.50
CA LYS A 22 -3.91 -5.66 -19.21
C LYS A 22 -4.20 -4.25 -19.70
N PHE A 23 -3.75 -3.22 -18.98
CA PHE A 23 -3.93 -1.83 -19.38
C PHE A 23 -2.99 -1.49 -20.53
N ALA A 24 -1.74 -1.95 -20.47
CA ALA A 24 -0.74 -1.72 -21.51
C ALA A 24 -1.12 -2.36 -22.86
N THR A 25 -1.82 -3.49 -22.86
CA THR A 25 -2.26 -4.17 -24.09
C THR A 25 -3.40 -3.44 -24.81
N CYS A 26 -4.13 -2.56 -24.13
CA CYS A 26 -5.29 -1.87 -24.71
C CYS A 26 -4.94 -0.57 -25.44
N PHE A 27 -3.67 -0.14 -25.43
CA PHE A 27 -3.21 1.07 -26.10
C PHE A 27 -2.06 0.72 -27.05
N ASN A 28 -2.12 1.22 -28.27
CA ASN A 28 -1.07 1.03 -29.26
C ASN A 28 0.13 1.94 -28.97
N ASN A 29 -0.15 3.14 -28.45
CA ASN A 29 0.84 4.17 -28.18
C ASN A 29 0.80 4.61 -26.71
N GLN A 30 1.97 4.87 -26.13
CA GLN A 30 2.06 5.43 -24.77
C GLN A 30 1.42 6.82 -24.68
N GLU A 31 1.43 7.60 -25.77
CA GLU A 31 0.79 8.91 -25.84
C GLU A 31 -0.74 8.83 -25.73
N GLU A 32 -1.37 7.84 -26.38
CA GLU A 32 -2.81 7.59 -26.28
C GLU A 32 -3.19 7.24 -24.84
N MET A 33 -2.38 6.40 -24.18
CA MET A 33 -2.57 6.06 -22.78
C MET A 33 -2.44 7.28 -21.86
N GLN A 34 -1.48 8.17 -22.12
CA GLN A 34 -1.32 9.41 -21.35
C GLN A 34 -2.50 10.37 -21.55
N ASN A 35 -2.96 10.54 -22.78
CA ASN A 35 -4.10 11.40 -23.10
C ASN A 35 -5.41 10.84 -22.50
N TRP A 36 -5.61 9.53 -22.60
CA TRP A 36 -6.72 8.84 -21.93
C TRP A 36 -6.69 9.06 -20.41
N PHE A 37 -5.54 8.87 -19.78
CA PHE A 37 -5.39 9.09 -18.34
C PHE A 37 -5.71 10.54 -17.96
N ARG A 38 -5.17 11.52 -18.69
CA ARG A 38 -5.44 12.95 -18.46
C ARG A 38 -6.94 13.26 -18.56
N ASN A 39 -7.61 12.76 -19.59
CA ASN A 39 -9.05 12.98 -19.78
C ASN A 39 -9.87 12.44 -18.60
N ILE A 40 -9.52 11.27 -18.08
CA ILE A 40 -10.22 10.72 -16.91
C ILE A 40 -9.98 11.61 -15.68
N ILE A 41 -8.73 11.99 -15.41
CA ILE A 41 -8.42 12.86 -14.27
C ILE A 41 -9.15 14.20 -14.37
N GLU A 42 -9.23 14.78 -15.58
CA GLU A 42 -9.97 16.02 -15.84
C GLU A 42 -11.47 15.88 -15.56
N ILE A 43 -12.12 14.82 -16.06
CA ILE A 43 -13.53 14.53 -15.79
C ILE A 43 -13.79 14.46 -14.29
N PHE A 44 -12.91 13.79 -13.54
CA PHE A 44 -13.08 13.64 -12.10
C PHE A 44 -12.75 14.91 -11.32
N HIS A 45 -11.86 15.75 -11.83
CA HIS A 45 -11.55 17.05 -11.26
C HIS A 45 -12.67 18.07 -11.45
N ILE A 46 -13.32 18.06 -12.61
CA ILE A 46 -14.41 19.00 -12.93
C ILE A 46 -15.72 18.58 -12.25
N ASN A 47 -16.04 17.27 -12.27
CA ASN A 47 -17.36 16.79 -11.83
C ASN A 47 -17.46 16.47 -10.34
N ASN A 48 -16.33 16.31 -9.64
CA ASN A 48 -16.34 15.99 -8.22
C ASN A 48 -15.85 17.15 -7.37
N ARG A 49 -16.39 17.23 -6.16
CA ARG A 49 -15.89 18.14 -5.13
C ARG A 49 -14.48 17.71 -4.73
N GLU A 50 -13.57 18.67 -4.58
CA GLU A 50 -12.21 18.38 -4.15
C GLU A 50 -12.20 17.63 -2.81
N PRO A 51 -11.47 16.51 -2.71
CA PRO A 51 -11.39 15.77 -1.46
C PRO A 51 -10.65 16.59 -0.41
N PHE A 52 -11.27 16.81 0.74
CA PHE A 52 -10.71 17.58 1.85
C PHE A 52 -9.92 16.68 2.83
N ASN A 53 -10.20 15.38 2.84
CA ASN A 53 -9.59 14.40 3.74
C ASN A 53 -9.03 13.20 2.96
N MET A 54 -8.01 12.55 3.50
CA MET A 54 -7.40 11.30 3.01
C MET A 54 -8.42 10.19 2.78
N ILE A 55 -9.47 10.11 3.60
CA ILE A 55 -10.57 9.13 3.43
C ILE A 55 -11.32 9.40 2.12
N GLN A 56 -11.66 10.67 1.87
CA GLN A 56 -12.35 11.09 0.65
C GLN A 56 -11.44 10.93 -0.57
N LEU A 57 -10.14 11.21 -0.42
CA LEU A 57 -9.16 10.98 -1.47
C LEU A 57 -9.09 9.49 -1.85
N LYS A 58 -9.05 8.59 -0.86
CA LYS A 58 -9.04 7.14 -1.10
C LYS A 58 -10.31 6.67 -1.78
N GLN A 59 -11.48 7.17 -1.36
CA GLN A 59 -12.75 6.87 -2.00
C GLN A 59 -12.74 7.33 -3.46
N MET A 60 -12.34 8.57 -3.71
CA MET A 60 -12.26 9.16 -5.04
C MET A 60 -11.28 8.39 -5.93
N ASN A 61 -10.09 8.05 -5.43
CA ASN A 61 -9.13 7.20 -6.14
C ASN A 61 -9.71 5.82 -6.49
N THR A 62 -10.50 5.23 -5.58
CA THR A 62 -11.17 3.94 -5.85
C THR A 62 -12.19 4.08 -6.98
N THR A 63 -13.02 5.12 -6.97
CA THR A 63 -14.00 5.38 -8.03
C THR A 63 -13.33 5.66 -9.37
N VAL A 64 -12.23 6.43 -9.37
CA VAL A 64 -11.43 6.72 -10.57
C VAL A 64 -10.88 5.43 -11.16
N ILE A 65 -10.29 4.55 -10.34
CA ILE A 65 -9.76 3.26 -10.81
C ILE A 65 -10.88 2.37 -11.35
N GLN A 66 -12.04 2.32 -10.68
CA GLN A 66 -13.21 1.58 -11.18
C GLN A 66 -13.66 2.10 -12.55
N TYR A 67 -13.69 3.43 -12.72
CA TYR A 67 -14.03 4.04 -13.99
C TYR A 67 -12.99 3.73 -15.08
N MET A 68 -11.70 3.79 -14.74
CA MET A 68 -10.61 3.41 -15.67
C MET A 68 -10.76 1.96 -16.15
N ILE A 69 -11.04 1.03 -15.23
CA ILE A 69 -11.30 -0.38 -15.57
C ILE A 69 -12.50 -0.50 -16.52
N GLN A 70 -13.60 0.22 -16.25
CA GLN A 70 -14.77 0.19 -17.11
C GLN A 70 -14.47 0.78 -18.49
N SER A 71 -13.71 1.87 -18.56
CA SER A 71 -13.34 2.50 -19.84
C SER A 71 -12.52 1.54 -20.72
N ILE A 72 -11.64 0.74 -20.12
CA ILE A 72 -10.84 -0.25 -20.85
C ILE A 72 -11.66 -1.43 -21.32
N LYS A 73 -12.60 -1.90 -20.50
CA LYS A 73 -13.56 -2.92 -20.96
C LYS A 73 -14.28 -2.43 -22.21
N ASN A 74 -14.73 -1.18 -22.22
CA ASN A 74 -15.42 -0.60 -23.37
C ASN A 74 -14.51 -0.53 -24.61
N ILE A 75 -13.22 -0.15 -24.45
CA ILE A 75 -12.23 -0.16 -25.55
C ILE A 75 -12.10 -1.57 -26.15
N HIS A 76 -11.95 -2.60 -25.31
CA HIS A 76 -11.84 -3.98 -25.76
C HIS A 76 -13.12 -4.51 -26.43
N TYR A 77 -14.31 -4.09 -25.98
CA TYR A 77 -15.57 -4.46 -26.63
C TYR A 77 -15.75 -3.80 -28.00
N SER A 78 -15.25 -2.57 -28.19
CA SER A 78 -15.31 -1.86 -29.47
C SER A 78 -14.44 -2.50 -30.55
N GLU A 79 -13.27 -3.00 -30.19
CA GLU A 79 -12.31 -3.63 -31.13
C GLU A 79 -12.81 -4.99 -31.67
N VAL A 80 -13.64 -5.70 -30.88
CA VAL A 80 -14.29 -6.96 -31.30
C VAL A 80 -15.43 -6.69 -32.29
N LEU A 81 -16.15 -5.57 -32.15
CA LEU A 81 -17.30 -5.26 -33.00
C LEU A 81 -16.90 -4.73 -34.39
N GLU A 82 -15.74 -4.10 -34.54
CA GLU A 82 -15.24 -3.66 -35.85
C GLU A 82 -14.70 -4.80 -36.73
N ASN A 83 -14.31 -5.93 -36.13
CA ASN A 83 -13.85 -7.11 -36.88
C ASN A 83 -14.97 -8.01 -37.41
N GLU A 84 -16.23 -7.80 -37.03
CA GLU A 84 -17.39 -8.56 -37.55
C GLU A 84 -18.07 -7.90 -38.77
N LYS A 85 -17.49 -6.85 -39.36
CA LYS A 85 -18.09 -6.13 -40.49
C LYS A 85 -17.57 -6.53 -41.88
N THR A 86 -16.89 -7.67 -42.01
CA THR A 86 -16.65 -8.30 -43.32
C THR A 86 -17.60 -9.47 -43.49
N VAL A 87 -18.77 -9.19 -44.07
CA VAL A 87 -19.66 -10.20 -44.65
C VAL A 87 -18.88 -10.95 -45.73
N PRO A 88 -18.70 -12.28 -45.67
CA PRO A 88 -18.19 -13.01 -46.80
C PRO A 88 -19.32 -13.10 -47.84
N VAL A 89 -19.16 -12.39 -48.95
CA VAL A 89 -19.93 -12.66 -50.16
C VAL A 89 -19.44 -14.00 -50.69
N TYR A 90 -20.32 -15.01 -50.69
CA TYR A 90 -20.05 -16.29 -51.33
C TYR A 90 -20.19 -16.10 -52.85
N GLU A 91 -19.10 -15.74 -53.53
CA GLU A 91 -19.03 -15.91 -54.98
C GLU A 91 -18.74 -17.38 -55.28
N THR A 92 -19.69 -17.98 -56.00
CA THR A 92 -19.58 -19.32 -56.57
C THR A 92 -18.80 -19.19 -57.88
N GLU A 93 -17.56 -19.65 -57.91
CA GLU A 93 -16.88 -19.94 -59.18
C GLU A 93 -16.15 -21.28 -59.11
N SER A 94 -16.59 -22.16 -60.00
CA SER A 94 -16.01 -23.46 -60.32
C SER A 94 -14.92 -23.27 -61.39
N GLN A 95 -13.71 -23.79 -61.18
CA GLN A 95 -13.00 -24.73 -62.08
C GLN A 95 -11.47 -24.74 -61.86
N ASP A 96 -10.97 -25.98 -61.81
CA ASP A 96 -9.63 -26.54 -61.99
C ASP A 96 -8.50 -25.66 -62.59
N THR A 97 -7.29 -25.72 -61.99
CA THR A 97 -6.15 -26.51 -62.50
C THR A 97 -4.85 -26.34 -61.68
N ALA A 98 -4.27 -27.47 -61.25
CA ALA A 98 -2.86 -27.87 -61.31
C ALA A 98 -1.68 -26.99 -60.74
N THR A 99 -1.09 -27.47 -59.64
CA THR A 99 0.35 -27.84 -59.47
C THR A 99 1.32 -26.95 -58.64
N GLN A 100 1.90 -27.62 -57.62
CA GLN A 100 3.24 -27.50 -56.94
C GLN A 100 3.48 -26.50 -55.79
N ASN A 101 3.53 -26.99 -54.53
CA ASN A 101 4.72 -27.35 -53.70
C ASN A 101 5.32 -26.11 -52.97
N THR A 102 5.55 -26.04 -51.65
CA THR A 102 6.04 -27.02 -50.66
C THR A 102 5.63 -26.63 -49.23
N GLY A 103 5.11 -27.57 -48.43
CA GLY A 103 5.00 -27.46 -46.97
C GLY A 103 5.44 -28.78 -46.33
N PRO A 104 6.13 -28.79 -45.17
CA PRO A 104 6.64 -30.03 -44.59
C PRO A 104 5.44 -30.91 -44.19
N GLN A 105 5.48 -32.20 -44.55
CA GLN A 105 4.59 -33.20 -43.97
C GLN A 105 4.85 -33.28 -42.47
N GLU A 106 4.01 -32.62 -41.67
CA GLU A 106 3.86 -32.96 -40.27
C GLU A 106 3.12 -34.29 -40.19
N THR A 107 3.85 -35.31 -39.74
CA THR A 107 3.35 -36.65 -39.50
C THR A 107 2.13 -36.63 -38.57
N GLU A 108 1.01 -37.19 -39.02
CA GLU A 108 -0.28 -37.26 -38.31
C GLU A 108 -0.20 -37.79 -36.86
N ASN A 109 0.89 -38.48 -36.50
CA ASN A 109 1.15 -38.98 -35.15
C ASN A 109 1.54 -37.89 -34.12
N THR A 110 2.06 -36.74 -34.57
CA THR A 110 2.48 -35.67 -33.64
C THR A 110 1.28 -34.85 -33.17
N THR A 111 0.31 -34.62 -34.05
CA THR A 111 -0.90 -33.83 -33.78
C THR A 111 -1.83 -34.52 -32.79
N LEU A 112 -1.92 -35.85 -32.86
CA LEU A 112 -2.76 -36.66 -31.95
C LEU A 112 -2.27 -36.61 -30.49
N ASN A 113 -0.94 -36.66 -30.29
CA ASN A 113 -0.33 -36.56 -28.95
C ASN A 113 -0.62 -35.22 -28.27
N THR A 114 -0.60 -34.12 -29.03
CA THR A 114 -0.95 -32.78 -28.52
C THR A 114 -2.39 -32.65 -28.04
N TYR A 115 -3.32 -33.40 -28.63
CA TYR A 115 -4.72 -33.35 -28.23
C TYR A 115 -4.94 -34.07 -26.89
N GLU A 116 -4.39 -35.28 -26.74
CA GLU A 116 -4.49 -36.02 -25.48
C GLU A 116 -3.80 -35.31 -24.31
N GLU A 117 -2.65 -34.68 -24.53
CA GLU A 117 -1.97 -33.87 -23.52
C GLU A 117 -2.80 -32.67 -23.10
N ARG A 118 -3.39 -31.95 -24.07
CA ARG A 118 -4.25 -30.80 -23.80
C ARG A 118 -5.51 -31.19 -23.03
N GLN A 119 -6.09 -32.35 -23.32
CA GLN A 119 -7.24 -32.86 -22.56
C GLN A 119 -6.86 -33.13 -21.10
N LYS A 120 -5.71 -33.78 -20.84
CA LYS A 120 -5.23 -34.04 -19.48
C LYS A 120 -4.98 -32.75 -18.70
N GLU A 121 -4.39 -31.74 -19.34
CA GLU A 121 -4.16 -30.43 -18.72
C GLU A 121 -5.48 -29.75 -18.35
N TYR A 122 -6.49 -29.81 -19.23
CA TYR A 122 -7.82 -29.26 -18.98
C TYR A 122 -8.50 -29.93 -17.76
N TYR A 123 -8.41 -31.26 -17.66
CA TYR A 123 -8.93 -31.98 -16.50
C TYR A 123 -8.19 -31.64 -15.20
N SER A 124 -6.87 -31.41 -15.27
CA SER A 124 -6.08 -31.00 -14.10
C SER A 124 -6.46 -29.61 -13.58
N LEU A 125 -6.94 -28.71 -14.44
CA LEU A 125 -7.38 -27.36 -14.06
C LEU A 125 -8.80 -27.32 -13.49
N LEU A 126 -9.62 -28.32 -13.83
CA LEU A 126 -10.97 -28.50 -13.29
C LEU A 126 -10.95 -29.08 -11.87
N GLU A 127 -9.85 -29.68 -11.44
CA GLU A 127 -9.70 -30.21 -10.09
C GLU A 127 -9.54 -29.06 -9.09
N PRO A 128 -10.50 -28.86 -8.16
CA PRO A 128 -10.44 -27.76 -7.22
C PRO A 128 -9.29 -27.99 -6.23
N GLN A 129 -8.24 -27.19 -6.32
CA GLN A 129 -7.16 -27.25 -5.34
C GLN A 129 -7.68 -26.84 -3.96
N GLN A 130 -7.50 -27.71 -2.97
CA GLN A 130 -7.84 -27.38 -1.60
C GLN A 130 -7.01 -26.17 -1.14
N PRO A 131 -7.65 -25.13 -0.55
CA PRO A 131 -6.94 -23.96 -0.06
C PRO A 131 -5.84 -24.39 0.92
N LYS A 132 -4.60 -23.99 0.65
CA LYS A 132 -3.51 -24.14 1.62
C LYS A 132 -3.92 -23.35 2.86
N ASN A 133 -4.02 -24.02 4.01
CA ASN A 133 -4.27 -23.35 5.28
C ASN A 133 -3.15 -22.33 5.50
N ILE A 134 -3.51 -21.05 5.45
CA ILE A 134 -2.59 -19.96 5.72
C ILE A 134 -2.52 -19.86 7.25
N ASP A 135 -1.34 -20.14 7.79
CA ASP A 135 -1.07 -19.88 9.19
C ASP A 135 -0.93 -18.37 9.39
N PHE A 136 -1.90 -17.76 10.09
CA PHE A 136 -1.93 -16.34 10.40
C PHE A 136 -1.17 -16.01 11.69
N THR A 137 -0.46 -16.97 12.29
CA THR A 137 0.34 -16.69 13.47
C THR A 137 1.56 -15.84 13.11
N GLU A 138 1.76 -14.79 13.89
CA GLU A 138 2.90 -13.88 13.75
C GLU A 138 4.20 -14.65 14.05
N LYS A 139 5.07 -14.79 13.05
CA LYS A 139 6.40 -15.37 13.24
C LYS A 139 7.21 -14.41 14.11
N LYS A 140 7.50 -14.81 15.35
CA LYS A 140 8.23 -14.07 16.40
C LYS A 140 9.68 -13.66 16.06
N GLU A 141 10.10 -13.76 14.81
CA GLU A 141 11.49 -13.51 14.43
C GLU A 141 11.83 -12.00 14.36
N ASN A 142 10.82 -11.14 14.26
CA ASN A 142 10.98 -9.68 14.22
C ASN A 142 10.26 -8.97 15.37
N SER A 143 10.52 -9.41 16.62
CA SER A 143 10.15 -8.61 17.78
C SER A 143 11.00 -7.33 17.79
N VAL A 144 10.48 -6.25 17.20
CA VAL A 144 11.05 -4.92 17.35
C VAL A 144 10.96 -4.57 18.83
N THR A 145 12.11 -4.50 19.48
CA THR A 145 12.20 -4.09 20.88
C THR A 145 11.88 -2.60 20.97
N MET A 146 11.26 -2.14 22.06
CA MET A 146 10.87 -0.73 22.24
C MET A 146 12.06 0.24 22.06
N ASP A 147 13.27 -0.22 22.40
CA ASP A 147 14.50 0.54 22.21
C ASP A 147 14.87 0.73 20.73
N ASP A 148 14.62 -0.28 19.89
CA ASP A 148 14.85 -0.20 18.44
C ASP A 148 13.86 0.77 17.79
N PHE A 149 12.61 0.79 18.27
CA PHE A 149 11.62 1.78 17.88
C PHE A 149 12.05 3.21 18.24
N ASN A 150 12.52 3.43 19.48
CA ASN A 150 12.98 4.74 19.95
C ASN A 150 14.21 5.23 19.17
N ALA A 151 15.19 4.35 18.93
CA ALA A 151 16.38 4.69 18.16
C ALA A 151 16.03 5.11 16.73
N ARG A 152 15.09 4.39 16.09
CA ARG A 152 14.63 4.69 14.74
C ARG A 152 13.85 6.01 14.68
N GLN A 153 13.03 6.30 15.70
CA GLN A 153 12.34 7.58 15.86
C GLN A 153 13.32 8.75 15.89
N THR A 154 14.37 8.67 16.72
CA THR A 154 15.39 9.72 16.82
C THR A 154 16.15 9.93 15.51
N GLN A 155 16.41 8.86 14.75
CA GLN A 155 17.02 8.98 13.42
C GLN A 155 16.11 9.74 12.43
N TYR A 156 14.81 9.49 12.43
CA TYR A 156 13.87 10.24 11.60
C TYR A 156 13.80 11.72 12.01
N GLU A 157 13.83 12.01 13.31
CA GLU A 157 13.86 13.39 13.84
C GLU A 157 15.10 14.18 13.40
N SER A 158 16.25 13.51 13.26
CA SER A 158 17.50 14.16 12.84
C SER A 158 17.59 14.48 11.34
N ASN A 159 16.90 13.70 10.49
CA ASN A 159 17.07 13.75 9.03
C ASN A 159 15.99 14.58 8.30
N ILE A 160 14.94 15.02 9.00
CA ILE A 160 13.84 15.77 8.37
C ILE A 160 13.94 17.24 8.75
N GLY A 161 14.49 18.05 7.84
CA GLY A 161 14.48 19.52 7.89
C GLY A 161 13.11 20.14 7.58
N VAL A 162 12.03 19.51 8.03
CA VAL A 162 10.65 20.01 7.88
C VAL A 162 10.10 20.25 9.28
N THR A 163 9.96 21.52 9.65
CA THR A 163 9.34 21.98 10.89
C THR A 163 7.84 21.66 10.85
N ASN A 164 7.49 20.43 11.25
CA ASN A 164 6.13 20.09 11.61
C ASN A 164 5.85 20.67 13.02
N PRO A 165 4.89 21.59 13.19
CA PRO A 165 4.61 22.23 14.48
C PRO A 165 4.22 21.22 15.57
N LEU A 166 3.68 20.05 15.21
CA LEU A 166 3.40 18.97 16.15
C LEU A 166 4.67 18.35 16.76
N ILE A 167 5.81 18.38 16.06
CA ILE A 167 7.07 17.83 16.60
C ILE A 167 7.62 18.76 17.69
N GLU A 168 7.52 20.07 17.48
CA GLU A 168 7.95 21.07 18.45
C GLU A 168 7.08 21.04 19.72
N GLU A 169 5.76 20.91 19.55
CA GLU A 169 4.82 20.74 20.66
C GLU A 169 5.11 19.46 21.47
N ASN A 170 5.35 18.33 20.80
CA ASN A 170 5.72 17.08 21.48
C ASN A 170 7.08 17.18 22.20
N LYS A 171 8.06 17.87 21.61
CA LYS A 171 9.36 18.13 22.24
C LYS A 171 9.21 19.00 23.49
N LEU A 172 8.38 20.04 23.42
CA LEU A 172 8.09 20.92 24.56
C LEU A 172 7.34 20.16 25.67
N MET A 173 6.39 19.30 25.29
CA MET A 173 5.66 18.46 26.24
C MET A 173 6.60 17.49 26.96
N LYS A 174 7.53 16.85 26.23
CA LYS A 174 8.56 15.98 26.81
C LYS A 174 9.47 16.73 27.78
N GLN A 175 9.94 17.92 27.42
CA GLN A 175 10.74 18.77 28.32
C GLN A 175 9.97 19.19 29.58
N THR A 176 8.66 19.43 29.45
CA THR A 176 7.80 19.77 30.59
C THR A 176 7.63 18.57 31.53
N ILE A 177 7.45 17.38 30.97
CA ILE A 177 7.38 16.13 31.74
C ILE A 177 8.71 15.88 32.49
N GLU A 178 9.86 16.05 31.82
CA GLU A 178 11.18 15.90 32.46
C GLU A 178 11.39 16.91 33.60
N LYS A 179 11.00 18.17 33.41
CA LYS A 179 11.05 19.19 34.49
C LYS A 179 10.17 18.81 35.67
N MET A 180 8.95 18.34 35.40
CA MET A 180 8.03 17.92 36.45
C MET A 180 8.57 16.69 37.21
N GLN A 181 9.18 15.73 36.52
CA GLN A 181 9.83 14.57 37.15
C GLN A 181 11.00 14.99 38.04
N ASN A 182 11.83 15.92 37.60
CA ASN A 182 12.93 16.47 38.40
C ASN A 182 12.43 17.18 39.66
N GLN A 183 11.35 17.98 39.55
CA GLN A 183 10.72 18.62 40.71
C GLN A 183 10.14 17.60 41.70
N ILE A 184 9.50 16.53 41.19
CA ILE A 184 8.99 15.44 42.04
C ILE A 184 10.16 14.76 42.77
N ALA A 185 11.26 14.48 42.08
CA ALA A 185 12.44 13.87 42.70
C ALA A 185 13.07 14.79 43.78
N GLU A 186 13.14 16.10 43.52
CA GLU A 186 13.63 17.08 44.49
C GLU A 186 12.72 17.19 45.72
N MET A 187 11.41 17.23 45.53
CA MET A 187 10.45 17.19 46.63
C MET A 187 10.58 15.91 47.46
N GLN A 188 10.72 14.76 46.81
CA GLN A 188 10.92 13.48 47.51
C GLN A 188 12.22 13.49 48.33
N LYS A 189 13.30 14.05 47.80
CA LYS A 189 14.55 14.22 48.53
C LYS A 189 14.38 15.13 49.75
N ASN A 190 13.75 16.28 49.60
CA ASN A 190 13.48 17.20 50.71
C ASN A 190 12.62 16.55 51.81
N ILE A 191 11.62 15.75 51.42
CA ILE A 191 10.80 14.98 52.37
C ILE A 191 11.64 13.94 53.12
N GLN A 192 12.57 13.27 52.45
CA GLN A 192 13.48 12.31 53.10
C GLN A 192 14.44 13.02 54.05
N ASP A 193 14.99 14.17 53.65
CA ASP A 193 15.91 14.95 54.48
C ASP A 193 15.21 15.45 55.76
N MET A 194 14.00 16.01 55.64
CA MET A 194 13.16 16.43 56.78
C MET A 194 12.80 15.24 57.69
N LYS A 195 12.47 14.07 57.13
CA LYS A 195 12.23 12.86 57.93
C LYS A 195 13.48 12.46 58.71
N SER A 196 14.66 12.55 58.10
CA SER A 196 15.91 12.21 58.77
C SER A 196 16.23 13.18 59.91
N GLU A 197 15.99 14.47 59.73
CA GLU A 197 16.18 15.50 60.77
C GLU A 197 15.20 15.32 61.92
N PHE A 198 13.93 15.02 61.62
CA PHE A 198 12.94 14.74 62.64
C PHE A 198 13.31 13.51 63.49
N ILE A 199 13.77 12.43 62.85
CA ILE A 199 14.24 11.23 63.55
C ILE A 199 15.46 11.54 64.42
N LYS A 200 16.42 12.35 63.93
CA LYS A 200 17.58 12.77 64.72
C LYS A 200 17.18 13.62 65.93
N ASN A 201 16.25 14.55 65.77
CA ASN A 201 15.77 15.39 66.86
C ASN A 201 15.04 14.58 67.94
N ILE A 202 14.17 13.65 67.54
CA ILE A 202 13.53 12.72 68.50
C ILE A 202 14.58 11.86 69.21
N ALA A 203 15.55 11.32 68.47
CA ALA A 203 16.59 10.48 69.06
C ALA A 203 17.41 11.27 70.11
N ASN A 204 17.74 12.53 69.82
CA ASN A 204 18.44 13.41 70.76
C ASN A 204 17.57 13.77 71.98
N GLU A 205 16.30 14.10 71.79
CA GLU A 205 15.37 14.43 72.88
C GLU A 205 15.15 13.24 73.82
N VAL A 206 15.08 12.01 73.28
CA VAL A 206 14.99 10.78 74.09
C VAL A 206 16.30 10.52 74.85
N LEU A 207 17.45 10.81 74.25
CA LEU A 207 18.76 10.65 74.88
C LEU A 207 18.96 11.64 76.04
N GLU A 208 18.61 12.92 75.84
CA GLU A 208 18.67 13.95 76.88
C GLU A 208 17.75 13.62 78.06
N ASN A 209 16.49 13.23 77.79
CA ASN A 209 15.54 12.82 78.83
C ASN A 209 15.96 11.54 79.59
N THR A 210 16.81 10.69 78.99
CA THR A 210 17.33 9.48 79.64
C THR A 210 18.54 9.78 80.51
N ILE A 211 19.40 10.73 80.09
CA ILE A 211 20.56 11.19 80.85
C ILE A 211 20.14 12.00 82.08
N GLU A 212 19.08 12.82 82.00
CA GLU A 212 18.56 13.58 83.15
C GLU A 212 17.89 12.70 84.24
N LYS A 213 17.62 11.42 83.94
CA LYS A 213 16.97 10.48 84.86
C LYS A 213 17.93 9.51 85.57
N ILE A 214 19.23 9.58 85.31
CA ILE A 214 20.29 8.77 85.96
C ILE A 214 21.05 9.65 86.95
#